data_AF-A0A067P893-F1
#
_entry.id   AF-A0A067P893-F1
#
_cell.length_a   1.000
_cell.length_b   1.000
_cell.length_c   1.000
_cell.angle_alpha   90.00
_cell.angle_beta   90.00
_cell.angle_gamma   90.00
#
_symmetry.space_group_name_H-M   'P 1'
#
loop_
_entity.id
_entity.type
_entity.pdbx_description
1 polymer ?
#
loop_
_entity_poly.entity_id
_entity_poly.type
_entity_poly.pdbx_seq_one_letter_code
_entity_poly.pdbx_strand_id
1 'polypeptide(L)'
;WSEWRMTKAGHKLPADWDVQCEQVFLRLAFTIKEHDVPAELYVNTDQTNMVYTQGTKLTWAPMGSKQVSVVSDDEKRAVTLIVSISNSGVLLPFQAVYVGESSRSLPKKTALKYREMQDAGMFFASGGASYWSTQETMQGLVEDIIAPYFAKKKAELGLPESQKAIWQIDAWSVHRSAEFRGYMRKNHPNIILMYIPAGCT
;
A
#
# COMPACT_ATOMS: atom_id res chain seq x y z
N TRP A 1 -26.56 31.56 -7.68
CA TRP A 1 -25.47 30.67 -7.25
C TRP A 1 -26.00 29.24 -7.24
N SER A 2 -25.20 28.25 -7.64
CA SER A 2 -25.59 26.83 -7.64
C SER A 2 -24.50 25.97 -7.02
N GLU A 3 -24.90 24.87 -6.36
CA GLU A 3 -23.99 23.84 -5.84
C GLU A 3 -23.40 23.04 -7.01
N TRP A 4 -22.09 22.79 -6.96
CA TRP A 4 -21.39 21.95 -7.92
C TRP A 4 -20.62 20.84 -7.20
N ARG A 5 -20.63 19.64 -7.80
CA ARG A 5 -19.81 18.50 -7.38
C ARG A 5 -18.93 18.04 -8.54
N MET A 6 -17.67 17.76 -8.25
CA MET A 6 -16.76 17.16 -9.23
C MET A 6 -17.13 15.70 -9.49
N THR A 7 -17.28 15.33 -10.77
CA THR A 7 -17.42 13.95 -11.23
C THR A 7 -16.07 13.46 -11.77
N LYS A 8 -15.53 12.36 -11.22
CA LYS A 8 -14.34 11.68 -11.79
C LYS A 8 -14.77 10.82 -12.98
N ALA A 9 -13.89 10.71 -13.98
CA ALA A 9 -14.06 9.76 -15.07
C ALA A 9 -14.15 8.33 -14.53
N GLY A 10 -15.12 7.55 -15.05
CA GLY A 10 -15.30 6.15 -14.66
C GLY A 10 -14.07 5.32 -15.02
N HIS A 11 -13.58 4.55 -14.04
CA HIS A 11 -12.52 3.57 -14.23
C HIS A 11 -12.91 2.59 -15.34
N LYS A 12 -11.99 2.31 -16.27
CA LYS A 12 -12.24 1.36 -17.37
C LYS A 12 -11.50 0.06 -17.07
N LEU A 13 -12.26 -1.02 -16.91
CA LEU A 13 -11.71 -2.36 -16.78
C LEU A 13 -10.98 -2.76 -18.07
N PRO A 14 -9.88 -3.52 -17.97
CA PRO A 14 -9.28 -4.20 -19.12
C PRO A 14 -10.31 -5.07 -19.84
N ALA A 15 -10.15 -5.28 -21.15
CA ALA A 15 -11.11 -6.10 -21.92
C ALA A 15 -11.15 -7.57 -21.45
N ASP A 16 -10.07 -8.07 -20.87
CA ASP A 16 -9.86 -9.44 -20.40
C ASP A 16 -9.84 -9.55 -18.87
N TRP A 17 -10.39 -8.57 -18.15
CA TRP A 17 -10.34 -8.50 -16.69
C TRP A 17 -10.90 -9.77 -16.01
N ASP A 18 -11.99 -10.34 -16.53
CA ASP A 18 -12.59 -11.58 -16.02
C ASP A 18 -11.58 -12.73 -15.99
N VAL A 19 -10.85 -12.91 -17.11
CA VAL A 19 -9.83 -13.96 -17.26
C VAL A 19 -8.64 -13.69 -16.36
N GLN A 20 -8.21 -12.43 -16.22
CA GLN A 20 -7.10 -12.08 -15.34
C GLN A 20 -7.45 -12.34 -13.86
N CYS A 21 -8.66 -11.95 -13.44
CA CYS A 21 -9.17 -12.18 -12.10
C CYS A 21 -9.30 -13.68 -11.82
N GLU A 22 -9.86 -14.46 -12.74
CA GLU A 22 -9.96 -15.92 -12.61
C GLU A 22 -8.58 -16.58 -12.48
N GLN A 23 -7.62 -16.20 -13.31
CA GLN A 23 -6.26 -16.73 -13.23
C GLN A 23 -5.57 -16.40 -11.91
N VAL A 24 -5.72 -15.17 -11.40
CA VAL A 24 -5.16 -14.79 -10.10
C VAL A 24 -5.84 -15.55 -8.97
N PHE A 25 -7.16 -15.70 -9.02
CA PHE A 25 -7.92 -16.49 -8.05
C PHE A 25 -7.44 -17.95 -8.03
N LEU A 26 -7.32 -18.60 -9.19
CA LEU A 26 -6.85 -19.98 -9.30
C LEU A 26 -5.41 -20.14 -8.80
N ARG A 27 -4.51 -19.19 -9.13
CA ARG A 27 -3.14 -19.20 -8.62
C ARG A 27 -3.11 -19.07 -7.10
N LEU A 28 -3.91 -18.16 -6.53
CA LEU A 28 -4.00 -17.97 -5.09
C LEU A 28 -4.51 -19.23 -4.40
N ALA A 29 -5.62 -19.81 -4.88
CA ALA A 29 -6.19 -21.04 -4.36
C ALA A 29 -5.20 -22.22 -4.44
N PHE A 30 -4.51 -22.35 -5.57
CA PHE A 30 -3.46 -23.36 -5.75
C PHE A 30 -2.32 -23.16 -4.76
N THR A 31 -1.78 -21.95 -4.60
CA THR A 31 -0.67 -21.67 -3.69
C THR A 31 -1.05 -21.89 -2.22
N ILE A 32 -2.25 -21.50 -1.81
CA ILE A 32 -2.76 -21.77 -0.46
C ILE A 32 -2.81 -23.27 -0.20
N LYS A 33 -3.34 -24.04 -1.16
CA LYS A 33 -3.47 -25.50 -1.04
C LYS A 33 -2.10 -26.21 -1.07
N GLU A 34 -1.21 -25.84 -1.99
CA GLU A 34 0.07 -26.51 -2.21
C GLU A 34 1.06 -26.29 -1.07
N HIS A 35 0.95 -25.16 -0.37
CA HIS A 35 1.86 -24.81 0.72
C HIS A 35 1.18 -24.74 2.08
N ASP A 36 -0.08 -25.19 2.19
CA ASP A 36 -0.88 -25.15 3.41
C ASP A 36 -0.81 -23.78 4.12
N VAL A 37 -0.96 -22.68 3.35
CA VAL A 37 -0.75 -21.33 3.88
C VAL A 37 -1.93 -20.95 4.80
N PRO A 38 -1.70 -20.76 6.11
CA PRO A 38 -2.76 -20.35 7.03
C PRO A 38 -3.14 -18.88 6.81
N ALA A 39 -4.32 -18.48 7.28
CA ALA A 39 -4.84 -17.12 7.10
C ALA A 39 -3.92 -16.03 7.71
N GLU A 40 -3.21 -16.35 8.78
CA GLU A 40 -2.25 -15.46 9.44
C GLU A 40 -1.02 -15.16 8.57
N LEU A 41 -0.66 -16.07 7.65
CA LEU A 41 0.49 -15.95 6.75
C LEU A 41 0.10 -15.48 5.35
N TYR A 42 -1.11 -14.95 5.19
CA TYR A 42 -1.54 -14.23 4.00
C TYR A 42 -1.77 -12.76 4.40
N VAL A 43 -0.97 -11.85 3.86
CA VAL A 43 -1.15 -10.40 4.01
C VAL A 43 -1.47 -9.76 2.66
N ASN A 44 -2.48 -8.89 2.65
CA ASN A 44 -2.76 -7.97 1.55
C ASN A 44 -2.27 -6.57 1.93
N THR A 45 -1.65 -5.87 0.98
CA THR A 45 -1.17 -4.51 1.17
C THR A 45 -1.64 -3.61 0.02
N ASP A 46 -2.19 -2.46 0.39
CA ASP A 46 -2.58 -1.38 -0.52
C ASP A 46 -1.90 -0.06 -0.14
N GLN A 47 -1.81 0.87 -1.09
CA GLN A 47 -1.22 2.19 -0.92
C GLN A 47 -2.26 3.28 -1.20
N THR A 48 -2.50 4.15 -0.21
CA THR A 48 -3.45 5.25 -0.33
C THR A 48 -2.76 6.59 -0.18
N ASN A 49 -3.11 7.53 -1.06
CA ASN A 49 -2.62 8.91 -0.98
C ASN A 49 -3.46 9.72 -0.01
N MET A 50 -2.82 10.24 1.03
CA MET A 50 -3.41 11.13 2.00
C MET A 50 -2.93 12.57 1.76
N VAL A 51 -3.82 13.42 1.25
CA VAL A 51 -3.57 14.87 1.15
C VAL A 51 -3.61 15.52 2.54
N TYR A 52 -2.70 16.46 2.82
CA TYR A 52 -2.63 17.09 4.15
C TYR A 52 -3.87 17.93 4.48
N THR A 53 -4.48 18.54 3.48
CA THR A 53 -5.75 19.24 3.63
C THR A 53 -6.75 18.63 2.66
N GLN A 54 -7.79 17.99 3.19
CA GLN A 54 -8.90 17.53 2.38
C GLN A 54 -9.78 18.75 2.08
N GLY A 55 -9.66 19.29 0.86
CA GLY A 55 -10.60 20.30 0.37
C GLY A 55 -12.03 19.76 0.35
N THR A 56 -13.01 20.63 0.50
CA THR A 56 -14.41 20.27 0.25
C THR A 56 -14.61 20.18 -1.26
N LYS A 57 -15.03 19.02 -1.79
CA LYS A 57 -15.41 18.84 -3.22
C LYS A 57 -16.68 19.62 -3.63
N LEU A 58 -17.02 20.64 -2.85
CA LEU A 58 -18.22 21.43 -2.92
C LEU A 58 -17.81 22.89 -2.85
N THR A 59 -18.31 23.67 -3.80
CA THR A 59 -18.13 25.11 -3.88
C THR A 59 -19.40 25.75 -4.44
N TRP A 60 -19.55 27.05 -4.23
CA TRP A 60 -20.63 27.84 -4.79
C TRP A 60 -20.08 28.72 -5.91
N ALA A 61 -20.74 28.72 -7.08
CA ALA A 61 -20.40 29.59 -8.20
C ALA A 61 -21.65 30.33 -8.73
N PRO A 62 -21.49 31.49 -9.39
CA PRO A 62 -22.57 32.15 -10.11
C PRO A 62 -23.21 31.18 -11.14
N MET A 63 -24.51 31.31 -11.32
CA MET A 63 -25.24 30.45 -12.27
C MET A 63 -24.78 30.77 -13.69
N GLY A 64 -24.33 29.76 -14.45
CA GLY A 64 -23.75 29.95 -15.78
C GLY A 64 -22.21 30.03 -15.84
N SER A 65 -21.52 29.89 -14.71
CA SER A 65 -20.06 29.78 -14.70
C SER A 65 -19.57 28.54 -15.47
N LYS A 66 -18.66 28.75 -16.43
CA LYS A 66 -18.08 27.68 -17.26
C LYS A 66 -16.90 26.97 -16.60
N GLN A 67 -16.21 27.64 -15.69
CA GLN A 67 -15.07 27.12 -14.95
C GLN A 67 -15.16 27.63 -13.51
N VAL A 68 -15.09 26.72 -12.55
CA VAL A 68 -15.21 27.01 -11.13
C VAL A 68 -13.99 26.46 -10.43
N SER A 69 -13.16 27.34 -9.86
CA SER A 69 -12.03 26.93 -9.03
C SER A 69 -12.52 26.59 -7.62
N VAL A 70 -12.02 25.49 -7.08
CA VAL A 70 -12.26 25.08 -5.68
C VAL A 70 -10.98 25.36 -4.92
N VAL A 71 -11.05 26.26 -3.93
CA VAL A 71 -9.94 26.47 -2.99
C VAL A 71 -9.70 25.15 -2.24
N SER A 72 -8.44 24.71 -2.18
CA SER A 72 -7.98 23.42 -1.60
C SER A 72 -8.05 22.16 -2.48
N ASP A 73 -8.57 22.22 -3.72
CA ASP A 73 -8.47 21.08 -4.66
C ASP A 73 -7.07 21.00 -5.33
N ASP A 74 -6.37 22.15 -5.40
CA ASP A 74 -4.99 22.24 -5.93
C ASP A 74 -3.90 21.86 -4.90
N GLU A 75 -4.26 21.40 -3.70
CA GLU A 75 -3.26 20.91 -2.74
C GLU A 75 -2.65 19.58 -3.25
N LYS A 76 -1.38 19.62 -3.61
CA LYS A 76 -0.63 18.50 -4.17
C LYS A 76 0.26 17.81 -3.14
N ARG A 77 0.43 18.38 -1.94
CA ARG A 77 1.21 17.77 -0.88
C ARG A 77 0.42 16.64 -0.25
N ALA A 78 0.93 15.44 -0.44
CA ALA A 78 0.38 14.22 0.09
C ALA A 78 1.46 13.38 0.76
N VAL A 79 1.00 12.44 1.58
CA VAL A 79 1.77 11.33 2.13
C VAL A 79 1.14 10.06 1.56
N THR A 80 1.97 9.11 1.11
CA THR A 80 1.45 7.77 0.81
C THR A 80 1.42 6.97 2.10
N LEU A 81 0.24 6.52 2.50
CA LEU A 81 0.09 5.56 3.58
C LEU A 81 -0.04 4.17 2.99
N ILE A 82 0.77 3.26 3.49
CA ILE A 82 0.79 1.87 3.07
C ILE A 82 0.18 1.04 4.19
N VAL A 83 -0.92 0.38 3.85
CA VAL A 83 -1.79 -0.32 4.79
C VAL A 83 -1.71 -1.81 4.48
N SER A 84 -1.37 -2.61 5.49
CA SER A 84 -1.24 -4.05 5.35
C SER A 84 -2.14 -4.76 6.35
N ILE A 85 -2.92 -5.74 5.89
CA ILE A 85 -3.87 -6.49 6.70
C ILE A 85 -3.69 -7.98 6.42
N SER A 86 -3.60 -8.78 7.48
CA SER A 86 -3.61 -10.25 7.34
C SER A 86 -5.01 -10.77 7.02
N ASN A 87 -5.10 -11.91 6.36
CA ASN A 87 -6.36 -12.59 6.09
C ASN A 87 -7.04 -13.11 7.38
N SER A 88 -6.31 -13.15 8.51
CA SER A 88 -6.86 -13.38 9.84
C SER A 88 -7.45 -12.12 10.52
N GLY A 89 -7.43 -10.97 9.84
CA GLY A 89 -8.01 -9.71 10.31
C GLY A 89 -7.08 -8.86 11.17
N VAL A 90 -5.78 -9.12 11.16
CA VAL A 90 -4.79 -8.32 11.91
C VAL A 90 -4.29 -7.18 11.05
N LEU A 91 -4.48 -5.96 11.52
CA LEU A 91 -3.87 -4.77 10.94
C LEU A 91 -2.40 -4.69 11.33
N LEU A 92 -1.51 -4.64 10.34
CA LEU A 92 -0.07 -4.45 10.57
C LEU A 92 0.23 -2.94 10.72
N PRO A 93 1.38 -2.57 11.33
CA PRO A 93 1.80 -1.19 11.39
C PRO A 93 1.89 -0.53 10.02
N PHE A 94 1.61 0.77 9.96
CA PHE A 94 1.66 1.51 8.71
C PHE A 94 3.07 1.94 8.35
N GLN A 95 3.38 1.92 7.05
CA GLN A 95 4.46 2.71 6.49
C GLN A 95 3.87 4.00 5.90
N ALA A 96 4.44 5.15 6.26
CA ALA A 96 4.07 6.44 5.69
C ALA A 96 5.26 7.05 4.93
N VAL A 97 5.08 7.27 3.63
CA VAL A 97 6.10 7.80 2.72
C VAL A 97 5.88 9.29 2.50
N TYR A 98 6.85 10.11 2.91
CA TYR A 98 6.84 11.56 2.82
C TYR A 98 7.72 12.05 1.68
N VAL A 99 7.38 13.21 1.09
CA VAL A 99 8.24 13.90 0.11
C VAL A 99 9.47 14.50 0.79
N GLY A 100 10.63 14.31 0.17
CA GLY A 100 11.91 14.91 0.51
C GLY A 100 13.00 13.85 0.68
N GLU A 101 14.27 14.26 0.69
CA GLU A 101 15.44 13.35 0.65
C GLU A 101 16.13 13.19 2.01
N SER A 102 15.62 13.84 3.06
CA SER A 102 16.28 13.86 4.37
C SER A 102 15.31 13.60 5.50
N SER A 103 15.84 13.20 6.66
CA SER A 103 15.07 13.02 7.90
C SER A 103 14.31 14.27 8.35
N ARG A 104 14.68 15.46 7.85
CA ARG A 104 13.97 16.72 8.13
C ARG A 104 12.60 16.79 7.48
N SER A 105 12.34 15.96 6.47
CA SER A 105 11.04 15.84 5.80
C SER A 105 10.09 14.87 6.49
N LEU A 106 10.58 14.11 7.46
CA LEU A 106 9.79 13.20 8.27
C LEU A 106 9.21 13.92 9.50
N PRO A 107 8.18 13.36 10.13
CA PRO A 107 7.69 13.87 11.41
C PRO A 107 8.83 14.05 12.42
N LYS A 108 8.86 15.20 13.10
CA LYS A 108 9.87 15.45 14.14
C LYS A 108 9.66 14.49 15.30
N LYS A 109 10.75 14.05 15.93
CA LYS A 109 10.70 13.23 17.15
C LYS A 109 9.96 13.89 18.32
N THR A 110 9.83 15.21 18.29
CA THR A 110 9.08 16.02 19.26
C THR A 110 7.62 16.25 18.87
N ALA A 111 7.17 15.73 17.73
CA ALA A 111 5.78 15.86 17.31
C ALA A 111 4.85 15.13 18.29
N LEU A 112 3.64 15.67 18.44
CA LEU A 112 2.60 15.05 19.25
C LEU A 112 2.35 13.61 18.75
N LYS A 113 2.25 12.66 19.68
CA LYS A 113 2.05 11.22 19.39
C LYS A 113 3.20 10.50 18.66
N TYR A 114 4.36 11.14 18.41
CA TYR A 114 5.48 10.48 17.73
C TYR A 114 5.91 9.19 18.44
N ARG A 115 6.08 9.24 19.77
CA ARG A 115 6.46 8.05 20.56
C ARG A 115 5.42 6.94 20.46
N GLU A 116 4.14 7.26 20.59
CA GLU A 116 3.04 6.28 20.49
C GLU A 116 3.01 5.61 19.10
N MET A 117 3.29 6.36 18.03
CA MET A 117 3.39 5.80 16.68
C MET A 117 4.59 4.86 16.53
N GLN A 118 5.76 5.23 17.08
CA GLN A 118 6.94 4.35 17.07
C GLN A 118 6.72 3.08 17.90
N ASP A 119 6.09 3.19 19.07
CA ASP A 119 5.77 2.06 19.94
C ASP A 119 4.76 1.11 19.28
N ALA A 120 3.87 1.65 18.44
CA ALA A 120 2.97 0.88 17.58
C ALA A 120 3.67 0.26 16.35
N GLY A 121 4.97 0.48 16.16
CA GLY A 121 5.75 -0.03 15.04
C GLY A 121 5.53 0.70 13.72
N MET A 122 4.93 1.89 13.73
CA MET A 122 4.77 2.68 12.51
C MET A 122 6.13 3.10 11.95
N PHE A 123 6.26 3.06 10.64
CA PHE A 123 7.51 3.34 9.95
C PHE A 123 7.37 4.57 9.04
N PHE A 124 8.26 5.55 9.23
CA PHE A 124 8.29 6.76 8.42
C PHE A 124 9.43 6.67 7.41
N ALA A 125 9.07 6.75 6.13
CA ALA A 125 10.00 6.64 5.01
C ALA A 125 10.02 7.92 4.18
N SER A 126 11.16 8.15 3.54
CA SER A 126 11.40 9.29 2.64
C SER A 126 11.31 8.81 1.20
N GLY A 127 10.37 9.34 0.42
CA GLY A 127 10.19 9.01 -1.00
C GLY A 127 11.09 9.83 -1.95
N GLY A 128 11.98 10.68 -1.42
CA GLY A 128 12.87 11.51 -2.22
C GLY A 128 12.12 12.62 -2.95
N ALA A 129 12.22 12.66 -4.27
CA ALA A 129 11.58 13.69 -5.10
C ALA A 129 10.03 13.63 -5.12
N SER A 130 9.42 12.55 -4.62
CA SER A 130 7.97 12.38 -4.59
C SER A 130 7.49 11.69 -3.31
N TYR A 131 6.17 11.59 -3.12
CA TYR A 131 5.57 10.84 -2.01
C TYR A 131 5.31 9.38 -2.35
N TRP A 132 5.63 8.93 -3.56
CA TRP A 132 5.43 7.55 -3.98
C TRP A 132 6.48 6.61 -3.42
N SER A 133 6.09 5.35 -3.22
CA SER A 133 7.00 4.30 -2.77
C SER A 133 8.10 4.05 -3.79
N THR A 134 9.35 4.15 -3.36
CA THR A 134 10.52 3.74 -4.13
C THR A 134 10.86 2.27 -3.85
N GLN A 135 11.79 1.74 -4.64
CA GLN A 135 12.39 0.44 -4.40
C GLN A 135 12.90 0.28 -2.95
N GLU A 136 13.62 1.29 -2.45
CA GLU A 136 14.16 1.32 -1.09
C GLU A 136 13.05 1.30 -0.03
N THR A 137 12.01 2.12 -0.19
CA THR A 137 10.90 2.15 0.77
C THR A 137 10.12 0.83 0.80
N MET A 138 9.97 0.16 -0.35
CA MET A 138 9.32 -1.16 -0.42
C MET A 138 10.18 -2.25 0.21
N GLN A 139 11.51 -2.19 0.11
CA GLN A 139 12.38 -3.10 0.85
C GLN A 139 12.28 -2.84 2.36
N GLY A 140 12.28 -1.57 2.79
CA GLY A 140 12.04 -1.20 4.19
C GLY A 140 10.70 -1.71 4.72
N LEU A 141 9.63 -1.62 3.92
CA LEU A 141 8.32 -2.20 4.29
C LEU A 141 8.43 -3.71 4.56
N VAL A 142 9.20 -4.43 3.74
CA VAL A 142 9.39 -5.87 3.92
C VAL A 142 10.18 -6.16 5.18
N GLU A 143 11.33 -5.49 5.37
CA GLU A 143 12.23 -5.76 6.49
C GLU A 143 11.65 -5.34 7.84
N ASP A 144 10.93 -4.21 7.89
CA ASP A 144 10.46 -3.64 9.15
C ASP A 144 9.05 -4.10 9.54
N ILE A 145 8.22 -4.51 8.57
CA ILE A 145 6.80 -4.82 8.80
C ILE A 145 6.42 -6.24 8.35
N ILE A 146 6.57 -6.56 7.06
CA ILE A 146 5.99 -7.79 6.48
C ILE A 146 6.73 -9.06 6.96
N ALA A 147 8.05 -9.11 6.81
CA ALA A 147 8.83 -10.29 7.17
C ALA A 147 8.84 -10.56 8.69
N PRO A 148 9.02 -9.54 9.57
CA PRO A 148 8.90 -9.74 11.02
C PRO A 148 7.52 -10.24 11.45
N TYR A 149 6.45 -9.73 10.84
CA TYR A 149 5.10 -10.19 11.11
C TYR A 149 4.94 -11.69 10.78
N PHE A 150 5.39 -12.13 9.60
CA PHE A 150 5.33 -13.54 9.24
C PHE A 150 6.20 -14.43 10.12
N ALA A 151 7.42 -13.99 10.46
CA ALA A 151 8.30 -14.74 11.35
C ALA A 151 7.64 -14.96 12.72
N LYS A 152 7.06 -13.89 13.30
CA LYS A 152 6.30 -13.96 14.54
C LYS A 152 5.13 -14.92 14.44
N LYS A 153 4.33 -14.84 13.38
CA LYS A 153 3.15 -15.72 13.20
C LYS A 153 3.52 -17.18 12.98
N LYS A 154 4.63 -17.47 12.29
CA LYS A 154 5.15 -18.83 12.18
C LYS A 154 5.50 -19.40 13.54
N ALA A 155 6.20 -18.65 14.38
CA ALA A 155 6.55 -19.07 15.73
C ALA A 155 5.31 -19.31 16.61
N GLU A 156 4.32 -18.40 16.57
CA GLU A 156 3.05 -18.53 17.32
C GLU A 156 2.25 -19.77 16.90
N LEU A 157 2.28 -20.13 15.62
CA LEU A 157 1.59 -21.30 15.07
C LEU A 157 2.40 -22.60 15.16
N GLY A 158 3.64 -22.55 15.65
CA GLY A 158 4.55 -23.70 15.69
C GLY A 158 4.98 -24.20 14.30
N LEU A 159 4.96 -23.33 13.28
CA LEU A 159 5.31 -23.65 11.90
C LEU A 159 6.81 -23.47 11.64
N PRO A 160 7.40 -24.23 10.70
CA PRO A 160 8.82 -24.10 10.36
C PRO A 160 9.12 -22.75 9.69
N GLU A 161 10.36 -22.27 9.80
CA GLU A 161 10.78 -21.02 9.13
C GLU A 161 10.61 -21.08 7.60
N SER A 162 10.74 -22.29 7.03
CA SER A 162 10.54 -22.59 5.61
C SER A 162 9.08 -22.50 5.14
N GLN A 163 8.11 -22.42 6.07
CA GLN A 163 6.69 -22.28 5.74
C GLN A 163 6.48 -21.11 4.78
N LYS A 164 5.71 -21.34 3.71
CA LYS A 164 5.41 -20.28 2.75
C LYS A 164 4.34 -19.34 3.31
N ALA A 165 4.51 -18.06 3.00
CA ALA A 165 3.57 -16.98 3.25
C ALA A 165 3.22 -16.31 1.93
N ILE A 166 2.06 -15.69 1.85
CA ILE A 166 1.58 -14.96 0.68
C ILE A 166 1.54 -13.47 1.02
N TRP A 167 2.18 -12.67 0.18
CA TRP A 167 2.04 -11.23 0.21
C TRP A 167 1.42 -10.75 -1.09
N GLN A 168 0.19 -10.25 -1.01
CA GLN A 168 -0.58 -9.77 -2.14
C GLN A 168 -0.50 -8.24 -2.24
N ILE A 169 -0.09 -7.75 -3.40
CA ILE A 169 0.11 -6.32 -3.68
C ILE A 169 -0.36 -5.96 -5.09
N ASP A 170 -0.59 -4.68 -5.34
CA ASP A 170 -0.94 -4.20 -6.67
C ASP A 170 0.17 -4.40 -7.70
N ALA A 171 -0.23 -4.68 -8.94
CA ALA A 171 0.65 -4.82 -10.11
C ALA A 171 1.24 -3.48 -10.59
N TRP A 172 1.96 -2.77 -9.72
CA TRP A 172 2.61 -1.50 -10.02
C TRP A 172 4.06 -1.67 -10.53
N SER A 173 4.63 -0.64 -11.16
CA SER A 173 5.92 -0.70 -11.85
C SER A 173 7.08 -1.06 -10.92
N VAL A 174 7.14 -0.48 -9.73
CA VAL A 174 8.17 -0.79 -8.71
C VAL A 174 8.01 -2.22 -8.22
N HIS A 175 6.78 -2.64 -7.86
CA HIS A 175 6.51 -3.98 -7.31
C HIS A 175 6.83 -5.11 -8.30
N ARG A 176 6.69 -4.85 -9.60
CA ARG A 176 6.98 -5.82 -10.67
C ARG A 176 8.39 -5.72 -11.22
N SER A 177 9.19 -4.77 -10.75
CA SER A 177 10.56 -4.57 -11.23
C SER A 177 11.38 -5.86 -11.07
N ALA A 178 12.27 -6.15 -12.02
CA ALA A 178 13.15 -7.31 -11.93
C ALA A 178 14.04 -7.22 -10.69
N GLU A 179 14.44 -6.00 -10.33
CA GLU A 179 15.22 -5.70 -9.14
C GLU A 179 14.47 -6.09 -7.86
N PHE A 180 13.21 -5.67 -7.69
CA PHE A 180 12.44 -5.97 -6.48
C PHE A 180 12.16 -7.46 -6.34
N ARG A 181 11.74 -8.10 -7.44
CA ARG A 181 11.49 -9.54 -7.47
C ARG A 181 12.78 -10.34 -7.23
N GLY A 182 13.91 -9.86 -7.73
CA GLY A 182 15.23 -10.44 -7.48
C GLY A 182 15.63 -10.35 -6.01
N TYR A 183 15.46 -9.18 -5.41
CA TYR A 183 15.66 -8.95 -3.98
C TYR A 183 14.77 -9.87 -3.13
N MET A 184 13.47 -9.95 -3.42
CA MET A 184 12.54 -10.82 -2.68
C MET A 184 12.93 -12.30 -2.81
N ARG A 185 13.29 -12.76 -4.02
CA ARG A 185 13.73 -14.15 -4.22
C ARG A 185 15.01 -14.48 -3.44
N LYS A 186 15.94 -13.53 -3.35
CA LYS A 186 17.24 -13.72 -2.69
C LYS A 186 17.11 -13.69 -1.17
N ASN A 187 16.40 -12.70 -0.62
CA ASN A 187 16.39 -12.42 0.81
C ASN A 187 15.16 -12.99 1.53
N HIS A 188 14.02 -13.12 0.82
CA HIS A 188 12.75 -13.55 1.38
C HIS A 188 12.11 -14.70 0.58
N PRO A 189 12.83 -15.82 0.32
CA PRO A 189 12.38 -16.90 -0.57
C PRO A 189 11.11 -17.64 -0.12
N ASN A 190 10.69 -17.42 1.13
CA ASN A 190 9.48 -18.01 1.70
C ASN A 190 8.26 -17.08 1.64
N ILE A 191 8.42 -15.86 1.13
CA ILE A 191 7.32 -14.92 0.87
C ILE A 191 7.00 -14.96 -0.63
N ILE A 192 5.81 -15.46 -0.95
CA ILE A 192 5.31 -15.55 -2.33
C ILE A 192 4.59 -14.25 -2.65
N LEU A 193 5.11 -13.51 -3.62
CA LEU A 193 4.45 -12.32 -4.16
C LEU A 193 3.28 -12.73 -5.05
N MET A 194 2.09 -12.27 -4.70
CA MET A 194 0.90 -12.33 -5.54
C MET A 194 0.49 -10.93 -5.97
N TYR A 195 0.04 -10.80 -7.21
CA TYR A 195 -0.33 -9.49 -7.76
C TYR A 195 -1.82 -9.42 -8.05
N ILE A 196 -2.47 -8.33 -7.62
CA ILE A 196 -3.79 -7.97 -8.12
C ILE A 196 -3.62 -7.43 -9.55
N PRO A 197 -4.41 -7.88 -10.54
CA PRO A 197 -4.30 -7.39 -11.90
C PRO A 197 -4.52 -5.89 -11.99
N ALA A 198 -3.80 -5.24 -12.91
CA ALA A 198 -3.87 -3.79 -13.04
C ALA A 198 -5.28 -3.34 -13.42
N GLY A 199 -5.83 -2.39 -12.65
CA GLY A 199 -7.18 -1.87 -12.87
C GLY A 199 -8.29 -2.85 -12.48
N CYS A 200 -8.00 -3.88 -11.69
CA CYS A 200 -8.98 -4.81 -11.13
C CYS A 200 -9.07 -4.73 -9.59
N THR A 201 -8.68 -3.58 -9.02
CA THR A 201 -8.84 -3.21 -7.61
C THR A 201 -10.13 -2.46 -7.35
#